data_AF-A0A6V8PQG3-F1
#
_entry.id   AF-A0A6V8PQG3-F1
#
_cell.length_a   1.000
_cell.length_b   1.000
_cell.length_c   1.000
_cell.angle_alpha   90.00
_cell.angle_beta   90.00
_cell.angle_gamma   90.00
#
_symmetry.space_group_name_H-M   'P 1'
#
loop_
_entity.id
_entity.type
_entity.pdbx_description
1 polymer ?
#
loop_
_entity_poly.entity_id
_entity_poly.type
_entity_poly.pdbx_seq_one_letter_code
_entity_poly.pdbx_strand_id
1 'polypeptide(L)'
;MPFTAILSNTLIALGIAFSIIFPMKAPAYFASGEFKKYDWRVKVDPQKPKGENEYDVIIIGSGLGGLTCGSLLSKRGYKVLVLEQHYRVGGYCSSFQRRGFVFNTSVEDVSGLWEKGPLTYLLRELGLKKEDLFVRNKTKYIFKDREIDIPNELEDFLNLLSDLFPDEKEKIHQFFAGAKKAYEECPTLIKNQDEGYHIVINSNADPSLAPEGKASVTLITFANYDDFPERETEEYLKKKKEFAEELIKKSEKVIPDLSKYIIVQDAATPKTFERYTLMPEGAIYSFDQSIGVKRPYFKTPIKGLYLAGASTFPGGGIEAVVISGMICPNDICNWEVERP
;
A
#
# COMPACT_ATOMS: atom_id res chain seq x y z
N MET A 1 40.15 22.31 40.25
CA MET A 1 38.69 22.46 40.16
C MET A 1 38.05 21.71 41.32
N PRO A 2 36.99 22.25 41.96
CA PRO A 2 36.28 21.51 42.99
C PRO A 2 35.64 20.24 42.38
N PHE A 3 35.64 19.14 43.12
CA PHE A 3 35.10 17.84 42.69
C PHE A 3 33.69 17.95 42.13
N THR A 4 32.88 18.84 42.69
CA THR A 4 31.51 19.15 42.25
C THR A 4 31.45 19.72 40.83
N ALA A 5 32.41 20.57 40.43
CA ALA A 5 32.47 21.11 39.07
C ALA A 5 32.90 20.05 38.06
N ILE A 6 33.84 19.17 38.43
CA ILE A 6 34.27 18.05 37.58
C ILE A 6 33.11 17.07 37.38
N LEU A 7 32.40 16.71 38.46
CA LEU A 7 31.24 15.82 38.41
C LEU A 7 30.11 16.41 37.57
N SER A 8 29.78 17.69 37.77
CA SER A 8 28.75 18.40 37.00
C SER A 8 29.08 18.43 35.51
N ASN A 9 30.29 18.84 35.14
CA ASN A 9 30.72 18.90 33.75
C ASN A 9 30.77 17.52 33.08
N THR A 10 31.14 16.48 33.84
CA THR A 10 31.13 15.08 33.36
C THR A 10 29.70 14.60 33.10
N LEU A 11 28.77 14.88 34.00
CA LEU A 11 27.36 14.53 33.82
C LEU A 11 26.71 15.28 32.65
N ILE A 12 27.04 16.56 32.45
CA ILE A 12 26.59 17.34 31.28
C ILE A 12 27.15 16.74 29.99
N ALA A 13 28.45 16.42 29.94
CA ALA A 13 29.06 15.79 28.77
C ALA A 13 28.44 14.41 28.46
N LEU A 14 28.18 13.60 29.49
CA LEU A 14 27.47 12.32 29.35
C LEU A 14 26.02 12.51 28.89
N GLY A 15 25.32 13.52 29.41
CA GLY A 15 23.96 13.86 29.00
C GLY A 15 23.88 14.31 27.54
N ILE A 16 24.83 15.13 27.08
CA ILE A 16 24.96 15.54 25.68
C ILE A 16 25.27 14.33 24.79
N ALA A 17 26.25 13.50 25.18
CA ALA A 17 26.59 12.28 24.44
C ALA A 17 25.41 11.31 24.36
N PHE A 18 24.69 11.11 25.46
CA PHE A 18 23.47 10.30 25.49
C PHE A 18 22.38 10.89 24.59
N SER A 19 22.16 12.20 24.63
CA SER A 19 21.14 12.87 23.82
C SER A 19 21.42 12.85 22.32
N ILE A 20 22.69 12.70 21.91
CA ILE A 20 23.10 12.56 20.51
C ILE A 20 23.07 11.08 20.09
N ILE A 21 23.67 10.20 20.90
CA ILE A 21 23.89 8.79 20.55
C ILE A 21 22.61 7.98 20.73
N PHE A 22 21.85 8.20 21.79
CA PHE A 22 20.66 7.41 22.12
C PHE A 22 19.58 7.53 21.04
N PRO A 23 19.18 8.73 20.55
CA PRO A 23 18.20 8.82 19.47
C PRO A 23 18.67 8.23 18.15
N MET A 24 19.98 8.23 17.88
CA MET A 24 20.53 7.63 16.66
C MET A 24 20.65 6.11 16.73
N LYS A 25 21.10 5.56 17.86
CA LYS A 25 21.45 4.13 17.99
C LYS A 25 20.41 3.29 18.70
N ALA A 26 19.66 3.84 19.66
CA ALA A 26 18.70 3.05 20.42
C ALA A 26 17.50 2.61 19.56
N PRO A 27 16.87 3.47 18.73
CA PRO A 27 15.82 3.02 17.82
C PRO A 27 16.31 1.94 16.85
N ALA A 28 17.50 2.12 16.27
CA ALA A 28 18.11 1.12 15.39
C ALA A 28 18.41 -0.20 16.13
N TYR A 29 18.88 -0.13 17.38
CA TYR A 29 19.14 -1.30 18.22
C TYR A 29 17.85 -2.07 18.55
N PHE A 30 16.81 -1.37 19.04
CA PHE A 30 15.51 -1.98 19.33
C PHE A 30 14.84 -2.54 18.07
N ALA A 31 14.92 -1.84 16.94
CA ALA A 31 14.47 -2.35 15.66
C ALA A 31 15.24 -3.62 15.27
N SER A 32 16.58 -3.63 15.39
CA SER A 32 17.41 -4.78 15.02
C SER A 32 17.20 -6.03 15.90
N GLY A 33 16.70 -5.85 17.14
CA GLY A 33 16.38 -6.96 18.03
C GLY A 33 15.27 -7.85 17.46
N GLU A 34 14.24 -7.26 16.88
CA GLU A 34 13.16 -7.99 16.22
C GLU A 34 13.64 -8.70 14.94
N PHE A 35 14.58 -8.10 14.19
CA PHE A 35 15.19 -8.74 13.01
C PHE A 35 15.98 -10.00 13.37
N LYS A 36 16.67 -9.99 14.52
CA LYS A 36 17.53 -11.09 14.98
C LYS A 36 16.79 -12.20 15.73
N LYS A 37 15.48 -12.04 15.96
CA LYS A 37 14.68 -13.01 16.74
C LYS A 37 14.80 -14.43 16.19
N TYR A 38 14.90 -14.57 14.87
CA TYR A 38 15.20 -15.83 14.21
C TYR A 38 16.37 -15.60 13.24
N ASP A 39 17.57 -16.04 13.61
CA ASP A 39 18.78 -15.89 12.80
C ASP A 39 19.25 -17.23 12.24
N TRP A 40 18.35 -17.90 11.52
CA TRP A 40 18.71 -19.05 10.70
C TRP A 40 18.99 -18.62 9.26
N ARG A 41 19.71 -19.49 8.55
CA ARG A 41 19.97 -19.37 7.12
C ARG A 41 19.72 -20.70 6.42
N VAL A 42 19.20 -20.61 5.20
CA VAL A 42 19.11 -21.74 4.28
C VAL A 42 20.14 -21.51 3.19
N LYS A 43 21.10 -22.42 3.07
CA LYS A 43 22.07 -22.36 1.98
C LYS A 43 21.37 -22.83 0.71
N VAL A 44 21.26 -21.94 -0.24
CA VAL A 44 20.68 -22.21 -1.56
C VAL A 44 21.75 -21.91 -2.59
N ASP A 45 21.96 -22.85 -3.52
CA ASP A 45 22.89 -22.68 -4.63
C ASP A 45 22.08 -22.46 -5.92
N PRO A 46 21.89 -21.21 -6.36
CA PRO A 46 21.14 -20.92 -7.58
C PRO A 46 21.80 -21.51 -8.84
N GLN A 47 23.12 -21.75 -8.81
CA GLN A 47 23.86 -22.27 -9.96
C GLN A 47 23.77 -23.80 -10.10
N LYS A 48 23.40 -24.51 -9.02
CA LYS A 48 23.18 -25.96 -9.08
C LYS A 48 22.03 -26.27 -10.05
N PRO A 49 22.19 -27.18 -11.04
CA PRO A 49 21.10 -27.63 -11.88
C PRO A 49 19.98 -28.25 -11.04
N LYS A 50 18.72 -27.90 -11.36
CA LYS A 50 17.52 -28.44 -10.71
C LYS A 50 16.78 -29.39 -11.64
N GLY A 51 16.25 -30.49 -11.09
CA GLY A 51 15.27 -31.32 -11.81
C GLY A 51 13.96 -30.57 -12.12
N GLU A 52 13.07 -31.18 -12.90
CA GLU A 52 11.80 -30.55 -13.34
C GLU A 52 10.97 -29.99 -12.18
N ASN A 53 10.76 -30.80 -11.13
CA ASN A 53 9.98 -30.45 -9.93
C ASN A 53 10.84 -30.05 -8.72
N GLU A 54 12.11 -29.71 -8.93
CA GLU A 54 13.00 -29.17 -7.89
C GLU A 54 13.07 -27.64 -8.02
N TYR A 55 12.95 -26.92 -6.91
CA TYR A 55 12.92 -25.46 -6.86
C TYR A 55 13.81 -24.98 -5.71
N ASP A 56 14.42 -23.82 -5.90
CA ASP A 56 15.20 -23.16 -4.85
C ASP A 56 14.29 -22.52 -3.80
N VAL A 57 13.19 -21.90 -4.27
CA VAL A 57 12.23 -21.19 -3.44
C VAL A 57 10.83 -21.46 -3.95
N ILE A 58 9.91 -21.77 -3.03
CA ILE A 58 8.49 -21.85 -3.30
C ILE A 58 7.82 -20.66 -2.62
N ILE A 59 7.03 -19.91 -3.38
CA ILE A 59 6.25 -18.77 -2.92
C ILE A 59 4.78 -19.17 -2.96
N ILE A 60 4.09 -19.02 -1.83
CA ILE A 60 2.65 -19.29 -1.72
C ILE A 60 1.93 -17.94 -1.64
N GLY A 61 1.13 -17.64 -2.64
CA GLY A 61 0.43 -16.37 -2.84
C GLY A 61 1.11 -15.47 -3.87
N SER A 62 0.34 -15.02 -4.85
CA SER A 62 0.77 -14.13 -5.94
C SER A 62 0.27 -12.69 -5.76
N GLY A 63 0.14 -12.25 -4.50
CA GLY A 63 -0.01 -10.82 -4.18
C GLY A 63 1.29 -10.05 -4.44
N LEU A 64 1.24 -8.72 -4.32
CA LEU A 64 2.41 -7.85 -4.57
C LEU A 64 3.68 -8.29 -3.82
N GLY A 65 3.58 -8.71 -2.56
CA GLY A 65 4.73 -9.17 -1.78
C GLY A 65 5.36 -10.44 -2.35
N GLY A 66 4.54 -11.42 -2.72
CA GLY A 66 4.98 -12.68 -3.33
C GLY A 66 5.56 -12.49 -4.73
N LEU A 67 4.89 -11.69 -5.57
CA LEU A 67 5.37 -11.39 -6.92
C LEU A 67 6.67 -10.58 -6.90
N THR A 68 6.79 -9.60 -6.00
CA THR A 68 8.04 -8.83 -5.81
C THR A 68 9.19 -9.74 -5.38
N CYS A 69 8.95 -10.63 -4.40
CA CYS A 69 9.93 -11.59 -3.94
C CYS A 69 10.37 -12.53 -5.08
N GLY A 70 9.39 -13.10 -5.80
CA GLY A 70 9.62 -14.03 -6.89
C GLY A 70 10.36 -13.42 -8.06
N SER A 71 10.01 -12.19 -8.46
CA SER A 71 10.66 -11.50 -9.57
C SER A 71 12.14 -11.20 -9.26
N LEU A 72 12.44 -10.76 -8.03
CA LEU A 72 13.80 -10.45 -7.61
C LEU A 72 14.67 -11.71 -7.47
N LEU A 73 14.14 -12.78 -6.87
CA LEU A 73 14.84 -14.08 -6.80
C LEU A 73 15.12 -14.65 -8.20
N SER A 74 14.11 -14.61 -9.07
CA SER A 74 14.24 -15.09 -10.46
C SER A 74 15.30 -14.30 -11.22
N LYS A 75 15.33 -12.96 -11.07
CA LYS A 75 16.38 -12.11 -11.66
C LYS A 75 17.79 -12.50 -11.17
N ARG A 76 17.91 -12.95 -9.92
CA ARG A 76 19.18 -13.41 -9.30
C ARG A 76 19.52 -14.87 -9.62
N GLY A 77 18.78 -15.53 -10.52
CA GLY A 77 19.07 -16.88 -11.00
C GLY A 77 18.49 -18.01 -10.14
N TYR A 78 17.66 -17.71 -9.15
CA TYR A 78 16.96 -18.74 -8.38
C TYR A 78 15.82 -19.34 -9.21
N LYS A 79 15.64 -20.66 -9.14
CA LYS A 79 14.46 -21.32 -9.72
C LYS A 79 13.30 -21.23 -8.74
N VAL A 80 12.32 -20.38 -9.06
CA VAL A 80 11.19 -20.05 -8.18
C VAL A 80 9.90 -20.71 -8.68
N LEU A 81 9.13 -21.32 -7.76
CA LEU A 81 7.75 -21.73 -7.99
C LEU A 81 6.81 -20.76 -7.27
N VAL A 82 5.87 -20.14 -7.99
CA VAL A 82 4.80 -19.34 -7.39
C VAL A 82 3.49 -20.13 -7.47
N LEU A 83 2.88 -20.36 -6.31
CA LEU A 83 1.58 -21.03 -6.18
C LEU A 83 0.52 -19.99 -5.85
N GLU A 84 -0.54 -19.96 -6.65
CA GLU A 84 -1.72 -19.14 -6.40
C GLU A 84 -2.95 -20.03 -6.42
N GLN A 85 -3.78 -19.90 -5.39
CA GLN A 85 -5.05 -20.64 -5.31
C GLN A 85 -6.14 -19.95 -6.12
N HIS A 86 -6.04 -18.62 -6.25
CA HIS A 86 -6.99 -17.81 -6.99
C HIS A 86 -6.75 -17.98 -8.50
N TYR A 87 -7.81 -17.86 -9.31
CA TYR A 87 -7.68 -17.99 -10.78
C TYR A 87 -6.92 -16.82 -11.43
N ARG A 88 -6.57 -15.79 -10.64
CA ARG A 88 -5.91 -14.57 -11.07
C ARG A 88 -4.90 -14.10 -10.05
N VAL A 89 -3.74 -13.64 -10.54
CA VAL A 89 -2.69 -13.04 -9.73
C VAL A 89 -3.03 -11.62 -9.28
N GLY A 90 -2.33 -11.12 -8.25
CA GLY A 90 -2.36 -9.72 -7.81
C GLY A 90 -2.97 -9.50 -6.42
N GLY A 91 -3.68 -10.49 -5.86
CA GLY A 91 -4.33 -10.35 -4.54
C GLY A 91 -5.30 -9.18 -4.51
N TYR A 92 -5.20 -8.29 -3.50
CA TYR A 92 -5.98 -7.05 -3.42
C TYR A 92 -5.76 -6.11 -4.62
N CYS A 93 -4.61 -6.19 -5.30
CA CYS A 93 -4.29 -5.41 -6.48
C CYS A 93 -4.69 -6.10 -7.80
N SER A 94 -5.55 -7.12 -7.74
CA SER A 94 -6.10 -7.75 -8.93
C SER A 94 -7.25 -6.91 -9.53
N SER A 95 -7.48 -7.10 -10.82
CA SER A 95 -8.65 -6.55 -11.53
C SER A 95 -9.53 -7.70 -12.05
N PHE A 96 -10.79 -7.44 -12.38
CA PHE A 96 -11.70 -8.41 -12.99
C PHE A 96 -12.45 -7.78 -14.16
N GLN A 97 -12.93 -8.61 -15.10
CA GLN A 97 -13.64 -8.14 -16.29
C GLN A 97 -15.11 -8.54 -16.24
N ARG A 98 -16.00 -7.61 -16.60
CA ARG A 98 -17.45 -7.85 -16.76
C ARG A 98 -17.93 -7.12 -18.00
N ARG A 99 -18.51 -7.87 -18.95
CA ARG A 99 -19.14 -7.32 -20.18
C ARG A 99 -18.26 -6.28 -20.90
N GLY A 100 -16.96 -6.56 -21.01
CA GLY A 100 -15.99 -5.67 -21.68
C GLY A 100 -15.37 -4.58 -20.81
N PHE A 101 -15.84 -4.36 -19.58
CA PHE A 101 -15.26 -3.39 -18.64
C PHE A 101 -14.26 -4.05 -17.69
N VAL A 102 -13.19 -3.35 -17.35
CA VAL A 102 -12.21 -3.77 -16.35
C VAL A 102 -12.42 -2.99 -15.05
N PHE A 103 -12.53 -3.70 -13.93
CA PHE A 103 -12.73 -3.14 -12.60
C PHE A 103 -11.59 -3.57 -11.68
N ASN A 104 -11.12 -2.63 -10.86
CA ASN A 104 -10.15 -2.94 -9.80
C ASN A 104 -10.88 -3.52 -8.58
N THR A 105 -10.23 -4.46 -7.89
CA THR A 105 -10.84 -5.10 -6.71
C THR A 105 -10.80 -4.17 -5.50
N SER A 106 -9.66 -3.53 -5.22
CA SER A 106 -9.54 -2.58 -4.09
C SER A 106 -8.53 -1.45 -4.27
N VAL A 107 -7.82 -1.38 -5.41
CA VAL A 107 -6.78 -0.37 -5.63
C VAL A 107 -7.38 0.86 -6.29
N GLU A 108 -7.21 1.98 -5.60
CA GLU A 108 -7.64 3.31 -6.02
C GLU A 108 -6.52 4.04 -6.77
N ASP A 109 -5.31 4.02 -6.22
CA ASP A 109 -4.11 4.63 -6.78
C ASP A 109 -2.87 3.81 -6.45
N VAL A 110 -1.74 4.20 -7.05
CA VAL A 110 -0.43 3.59 -6.80
C VAL A 110 0.55 4.69 -6.42
N SER A 111 1.02 4.63 -5.18
CA SER A 111 2.07 5.48 -4.63
C SER A 111 3.42 4.73 -4.58
N GLY A 112 4.51 5.41 -4.22
CA GLY A 112 5.86 4.82 -4.20
C GLY A 112 6.71 5.08 -5.44
N LEU A 113 6.27 5.95 -6.35
CA LEU A 113 6.88 6.23 -7.67
C LEU A 113 7.77 7.50 -7.71
N TRP A 114 8.03 8.14 -6.56
CA TRP A 114 9.02 9.21 -6.44
C TRP A 114 10.44 8.67 -6.63
N GLU A 115 11.45 9.55 -6.77
CA GLU A 115 12.82 9.16 -7.16
C GLU A 115 13.44 8.06 -6.27
N LYS A 116 13.18 8.13 -4.96
CA LYS A 116 13.66 7.19 -3.94
C LYS A 116 12.56 6.27 -3.42
N GLY A 117 11.44 6.18 -4.12
CA GLY A 117 10.29 5.39 -3.73
C GLY A 117 10.52 3.89 -3.93
N PRO A 118 9.86 3.03 -3.13
CA PRO A 118 10.06 1.59 -3.18
C PRO A 118 9.63 0.97 -4.51
N LEU A 119 8.60 1.51 -5.17
CA LEU A 119 8.19 1.03 -6.49
C LEU A 119 9.17 1.47 -7.57
N THR A 120 9.66 2.72 -7.54
CA THR A 120 10.73 3.17 -8.45
C THR A 120 11.98 2.30 -8.31
N TYR A 121 12.35 1.94 -7.08
CA TYR A 121 13.47 1.02 -6.84
C TYR A 121 13.18 -0.36 -7.44
N LEU A 122 12.01 -0.95 -7.18
CA LEU A 122 11.63 -2.25 -7.73
C LEU A 122 11.63 -2.25 -9.27
N LEU A 123 11.03 -1.24 -9.90
CA LEU A 123 10.97 -1.14 -11.35
C LEU A 123 12.36 -1.06 -11.96
N ARG A 124 13.26 -0.27 -11.36
CA ARG A 124 14.67 -0.18 -11.76
C ARG A 124 15.37 -1.53 -11.62
N GLU A 125 15.16 -2.20 -10.48
CA GLU A 125 15.66 -3.56 -10.26
C GLU A 125 15.11 -4.53 -11.31
N LEU A 126 13.92 -4.33 -11.86
CA LEU A 126 13.36 -5.22 -12.88
C LEU A 126 13.64 -4.75 -14.32
N GLY A 127 14.33 -3.63 -14.51
CA GLY A 127 14.57 -3.03 -15.84
C GLY A 127 13.29 -2.48 -16.49
N LEU A 128 12.28 -2.15 -15.70
CA LEU A 128 10.99 -1.62 -16.14
C LEU A 128 10.96 -0.09 -15.98
N LYS A 129 10.27 0.58 -16.91
CA LYS A 129 10.06 2.03 -16.86
C LYS A 129 8.66 2.31 -16.34
N LYS A 130 8.54 3.29 -15.45
CA LYS A 130 7.24 3.66 -14.88
C LYS A 130 6.32 4.30 -15.92
N GLU A 131 6.90 5.00 -16.90
CA GLU A 131 6.18 5.69 -17.97
C GLU A 131 5.43 4.72 -18.90
N ASP A 132 5.90 3.46 -18.98
CA ASP A 132 5.28 2.41 -19.79
C ASP A 132 4.13 1.70 -19.05
N LEU A 133 4.02 1.91 -17.73
CA LEU A 133 3.14 1.12 -16.84
C LEU A 133 2.12 1.97 -16.09
N PHE A 134 2.41 3.25 -15.86
CA PHE A 134 1.61 4.12 -15.01
C PHE A 134 1.24 5.42 -15.72
N VAL A 135 -0.02 5.81 -15.57
CA VAL A 135 -0.54 7.11 -15.99
C VAL A 135 -0.78 7.96 -14.74
N ARG A 136 -0.41 9.24 -14.82
CA ARG A 136 -0.65 10.20 -13.71
C ARG A 136 -2.13 10.57 -13.66
N ASN A 137 -2.78 10.33 -12.52
CA ASN A 137 -4.18 10.69 -12.28
C ASN A 137 -4.36 12.18 -11.89
N LYS A 138 -5.59 12.70 -12.00
CA LYS A 138 -6.01 14.03 -11.51
C LYS A 138 -6.92 13.89 -10.29
N THR A 139 -6.83 14.82 -9.33
CA THR A 139 -7.51 14.73 -8.02
C THR A 139 -8.45 15.91 -7.78
N LYS A 140 -9.63 15.65 -7.22
CA LYS A 140 -10.58 16.68 -6.77
C LYS A 140 -11.14 16.33 -5.38
N TYR A 141 -11.12 17.26 -4.43
CA TYR A 141 -11.79 17.09 -3.14
C TYR A 141 -13.15 17.79 -3.16
N ILE A 142 -14.13 17.17 -2.50
CA ILE A 142 -15.41 17.82 -2.21
C ILE A 142 -15.51 17.92 -0.68
N PHE A 143 -15.48 19.16 -0.18
CA PHE A 143 -15.51 19.45 1.25
C PHE A 143 -16.30 20.72 1.54
N LYS A 144 -17.31 20.61 2.40
CA LYS A 144 -18.28 21.67 2.72
C LYS A 144 -18.88 22.31 1.46
N ASP A 145 -19.34 21.46 0.54
CA ASP A 145 -19.89 21.84 -0.78
C ASP A 145 -18.91 22.60 -1.70
N ARG A 146 -17.61 22.62 -1.38
CA ARG A 146 -16.57 23.18 -2.24
C ARG A 146 -15.88 22.09 -3.03
N GLU A 147 -15.78 22.29 -4.33
CA GLU A 147 -14.91 21.49 -5.20
C GLU A 147 -13.51 22.09 -5.24
N ILE A 148 -12.50 21.27 -4.94
CA ILE A 148 -11.10 21.68 -4.88
C ILE A 148 -10.28 20.76 -5.78
N ASP A 149 -9.92 21.22 -6.98
CA ASP A 149 -8.99 20.53 -7.85
C ASP A 149 -7.56 20.64 -7.30
N ILE A 150 -6.90 19.51 -7.09
CA ILE A 150 -5.55 19.49 -6.48
C ILE A 150 -4.50 19.62 -7.58
N PRO A 151 -3.62 20.63 -7.50
CA PRO A 151 -2.52 20.80 -8.43
C PRO A 151 -1.49 19.67 -8.31
N ASN A 152 -0.75 19.50 -9.39
CA ASN A 152 0.29 18.48 -9.49
C ASN A 152 1.59 18.87 -8.77
N GLU A 153 1.84 20.17 -8.64
CA GLU A 153 3.06 20.70 -8.03
C GLU A 153 2.77 21.11 -6.59
N LEU A 154 3.70 20.78 -5.68
CA LEU A 154 3.57 21.11 -4.26
C LEU A 154 3.37 22.61 -4.04
N GLU A 155 4.10 23.45 -4.78
CA GLU A 155 4.01 24.91 -4.65
C GLU A 155 2.62 25.43 -5.05
N ASP A 156 2.07 24.92 -6.16
CA ASP A 156 0.72 25.26 -6.60
C ASP A 156 -0.32 24.80 -5.57
N PHE A 157 -0.10 23.64 -4.95
CA PHE A 157 -0.96 23.15 -3.88
C PHE A 157 -0.87 24.02 -2.61
N LEU A 158 0.32 24.48 -2.25
CA LEU A 158 0.51 25.41 -1.13
C LEU A 158 -0.18 26.76 -1.38
N ASN A 159 -0.08 27.26 -2.61
CA ASN A 159 -0.78 28.48 -3.02
C ASN A 159 -2.30 28.29 -2.92
N LEU A 160 -2.84 27.20 -3.47
CA LEU A 160 -4.25 26.86 -3.37
C LEU A 160 -4.75 26.79 -1.92
N LEU A 161 -4.02 26.08 -1.04
CA LEU A 161 -4.40 25.99 0.38
C LEU A 161 -4.32 27.34 1.08
N SER A 162 -3.31 28.15 0.76
CA SER A 162 -3.14 29.48 1.32
C SER A 162 -4.27 30.43 0.89
N ASP A 163 -4.74 30.32 -0.35
CA ASP A 163 -5.88 31.10 -0.84
C ASP A 163 -7.20 30.65 -0.20
N LEU A 164 -7.35 29.34 0.08
CA LEU A 164 -8.52 28.79 0.76
C LEU A 164 -8.55 29.12 2.27
N PHE A 165 -7.38 29.24 2.91
CA PHE A 165 -7.21 29.46 4.35
C PHE A 165 -6.16 30.55 4.63
N PRO A 166 -6.46 31.81 4.30
CA PRO A 166 -5.48 32.90 4.34
C PRO A 166 -4.88 33.14 5.75
N ASP A 167 -5.68 32.99 6.80
CA ASP A 167 -5.23 33.15 8.19
C ASP A 167 -4.27 32.04 8.66
N GLU A 168 -4.18 30.93 7.92
CA GLU A 168 -3.35 29.77 8.22
C GLU A 168 -2.15 29.66 7.27
N LYS A 169 -1.94 30.63 6.37
CA LYS A 169 -0.91 30.61 5.33
C LYS A 169 0.48 30.26 5.87
N GLU A 170 0.95 30.97 6.89
CA GLU A 170 2.26 30.68 7.50
C GLU A 170 2.33 29.27 8.08
N LYS A 171 1.24 28.79 8.72
CA LYS A 171 1.20 27.45 9.32
C LYS A 171 1.13 26.35 8.26
N ILE A 172 0.45 26.57 7.15
CA ILE A 172 0.41 25.65 5.99
C ILE A 172 1.82 25.49 5.43
N HIS A 173 2.51 26.59 5.13
CA HIS A 173 3.89 26.53 4.64
C HIS A 173 4.83 25.88 5.67
N GLN A 174 4.68 26.15 6.96
CA GLN A 174 5.49 25.50 8.01
C GLN A 174 5.20 24.00 8.13
N PHE A 175 3.93 23.60 8.07
CA PHE A 175 3.53 22.20 8.09
C PHE A 175 4.15 21.45 6.92
N PHE A 176 3.99 21.97 5.70
CA PHE A 176 4.56 21.34 4.51
C PHE A 176 6.08 21.47 4.42
N ALA A 177 6.71 22.52 4.97
CA ALA A 177 8.16 22.56 5.11
C ALA A 177 8.67 21.48 6.07
N GLY A 178 7.92 21.18 7.13
CA GLY A 178 8.16 20.06 8.03
C GLY A 178 7.89 18.70 7.39
N ALA A 179 6.79 18.59 6.63
CA ALA A 179 6.36 17.38 5.96
C ALA A 179 7.19 17.07 4.70
N LYS A 180 7.79 18.07 4.04
CA LYS A 180 8.73 17.92 2.91
C LYS A 180 10.00 17.15 3.32
N LYS A 181 10.27 17.04 4.62
CA LYS A 181 11.33 16.18 5.17
C LYS A 181 10.91 14.71 5.36
N ALA A 182 9.63 14.39 5.20
CA ALA A 182 9.04 13.08 5.52
C ALA A 182 8.14 12.48 4.42
N TYR A 183 7.57 13.29 3.53
CA TYR A 183 6.53 12.87 2.59
C TYR A 183 6.63 13.70 1.32
N GLU A 184 7.25 13.11 0.29
CA GLU A 184 7.06 13.54 -1.08
C GLU A 184 5.91 12.69 -1.68
N GLU A 185 4.86 13.42 -2.08
CA GLU A 185 3.80 13.07 -3.04
C GLU A 185 2.70 12.08 -2.59
N CYS A 186 1.49 12.63 -2.39
CA CYS A 186 0.22 11.88 -2.39
C CYS A 186 -0.59 12.22 -3.67
N PRO A 187 -0.76 11.28 -4.62
CA PRO A 187 -1.96 11.19 -5.47
C PRO A 187 -3.04 10.35 -4.75
N THR A 188 -4.31 10.17 -5.12
CA THR A 188 -5.34 10.87 -5.92
C THR A 188 -6.69 10.17 -5.67
N LEU A 189 -7.83 10.84 -5.42
CA LEU A 189 -9.22 10.33 -5.52
C LEU A 189 -10.24 11.47 -5.50
N ILE A 190 -11.47 11.30 -6.04
CA ILE A 190 -12.59 12.16 -5.58
C ILE A 190 -12.96 11.70 -4.19
N LYS A 191 -12.53 12.44 -3.17
CA LYS A 191 -12.86 12.16 -1.77
C LYS A 191 -13.94 13.14 -1.32
N ASN A 192 -15.13 12.62 -1.06
CA ASN A 192 -16.15 13.37 -0.35
C ASN A 192 -15.97 13.08 1.15
N GLN A 193 -15.26 13.97 1.83
CA GLN A 193 -14.96 13.81 3.26
C GLN A 193 -16.20 14.02 4.14
N ASP A 194 -17.18 14.78 3.66
CA ASP A 194 -18.41 15.06 4.42
C ASP A 194 -19.31 13.82 4.51
N GLU A 195 -19.31 12.98 3.47
CA GLU A 195 -20.17 11.80 3.36
C GLU A 195 -19.42 10.46 3.44
N GLY A 196 -18.09 10.49 3.58
CA GLY A 196 -17.27 9.30 3.86
C GLY A 196 -17.17 8.29 2.71
N TYR A 197 -17.14 8.76 1.46
CA TYR A 197 -16.97 7.87 0.30
C TYR A 197 -16.05 8.47 -0.77
N HIS A 198 -15.53 7.58 -1.61
CA HIS A 198 -14.67 7.90 -2.73
C HIS A 198 -15.29 7.47 -4.07
N ILE A 199 -15.03 8.25 -5.11
CA ILE A 199 -15.36 7.91 -6.50
C ILE A 199 -14.07 7.81 -7.31
N VAL A 200 -13.89 6.70 -8.01
CA VAL A 200 -12.76 6.43 -8.90
C VAL A 200 -13.26 6.18 -10.31
N ILE A 201 -12.71 6.90 -11.30
CA ILE A 201 -13.04 6.69 -12.72
C ILE A 201 -11.75 6.42 -13.48
N ASN A 202 -11.23 5.19 -13.35
CA ASN A 202 -9.92 4.83 -13.92
C ASN A 202 -9.89 5.00 -15.45
N SER A 203 -11.03 4.82 -16.13
CA SER A 203 -11.14 5.00 -17.58
C SER A 203 -10.90 6.44 -18.06
N ASN A 204 -10.93 7.44 -17.18
CA ASN A 204 -10.53 8.80 -17.53
C ASN A 204 -9.02 8.93 -17.74
N ALA A 205 -8.23 8.10 -17.04
CA ALA A 205 -6.78 8.06 -17.19
C ALA A 205 -6.35 7.04 -18.25
N ASP A 206 -7.02 5.88 -18.31
CA ASP A 206 -6.77 4.84 -19.29
C ASP A 206 -8.08 4.44 -20.02
N PRO A 207 -8.33 5.00 -21.22
CA PRO A 207 -9.54 4.68 -21.99
C PRO A 207 -9.71 3.21 -22.33
N SER A 208 -8.68 2.37 -22.26
CA SER A 208 -8.77 0.93 -22.54
C SER A 208 -9.58 0.15 -21.48
N LEU A 209 -9.81 0.75 -20.31
CA LEU A 209 -10.53 0.13 -19.20
C LEU A 209 -12.06 0.11 -19.39
N ALA A 210 -12.59 0.83 -20.39
CA ALA A 210 -14.01 0.85 -20.73
C ALA A 210 -14.23 0.84 -22.26
N PRO A 211 -15.36 0.30 -22.76
CA PRO A 211 -15.72 0.44 -24.17
C PRO A 211 -15.90 1.90 -24.59
N GLU A 212 -15.75 2.18 -25.88
CA GLU A 212 -15.89 3.53 -26.44
C GLU A 212 -17.21 4.21 -26.02
N GLY A 213 -17.09 5.48 -25.61
CA GLY A 213 -18.20 6.32 -25.12
C GLY A 213 -18.73 5.93 -23.73
N LYS A 214 -18.00 5.11 -22.96
CA LYS A 214 -18.40 4.65 -21.61
C LYS A 214 -17.28 4.87 -20.61
N ALA A 215 -17.63 4.76 -19.33
CA ALA A 215 -16.67 4.89 -18.23
C ALA A 215 -16.79 3.71 -17.25
N SER A 216 -15.67 3.33 -16.63
CA SER A 216 -15.63 2.42 -15.48
C SER A 216 -15.61 3.24 -14.20
N VAL A 217 -16.67 3.15 -13.39
CA VAL A 217 -16.80 3.91 -12.13
C VAL A 217 -16.76 2.94 -10.95
N THR A 218 -15.87 3.20 -9.99
CA THR A 218 -15.80 2.48 -8.72
C THR A 218 -16.21 3.42 -7.59
N LEU A 219 -17.16 2.98 -6.77
CA LEU A 219 -17.60 3.69 -5.57
C LEU A 219 -17.11 2.93 -4.34
N ILE A 220 -16.44 3.62 -3.43
CA ILE A 220 -15.76 2.99 -2.28
C ILE A 220 -16.13 3.72 -1.01
N THR A 221 -16.36 2.98 0.07
CA THR A 221 -16.58 3.51 1.42
C THR A 221 -16.08 2.49 2.44
N PHE A 222 -15.80 2.94 3.66
CA PHE A 222 -15.48 2.05 4.77
C PHE A 222 -16.74 1.35 5.27
N ALA A 223 -16.62 0.08 5.62
CA ALA A 223 -17.71 -0.69 6.20
C ALA A 223 -17.16 -1.71 7.20
N ASN A 224 -17.90 -1.97 8.29
CA ASN A 224 -17.48 -3.00 9.25
C ASN A 224 -17.87 -4.38 8.74
N TYR A 225 -17.06 -5.37 9.07
CA TYR A 225 -17.29 -6.76 8.67
C TYR A 225 -18.58 -7.33 9.27
N ASP A 226 -18.87 -6.97 10.53
CA ASP A 226 -20.02 -7.46 11.30
C ASP A 226 -21.35 -6.81 10.90
N ASP A 227 -21.31 -5.70 10.13
CA ASP A 227 -22.52 -5.07 9.60
C ASP A 227 -23.19 -5.92 8.49
N PHE A 228 -22.52 -6.99 8.04
CA PHE A 228 -22.99 -7.89 7.00
C PHE A 228 -23.35 -9.27 7.57
N PRO A 229 -24.57 -9.76 7.32
CA PRO A 229 -24.96 -11.13 7.64
C PRO A 229 -24.07 -12.18 6.97
N GLU A 230 -24.26 -13.44 7.35
CA GLU A 230 -23.57 -14.57 6.73
C GLU A 230 -23.78 -14.56 5.20
N ARG A 231 -22.69 -14.82 4.47
CA ARG A 231 -22.71 -14.79 3.01
C ARG A 231 -23.77 -15.73 2.46
N GLU A 232 -24.24 -15.40 1.26
CA GLU A 232 -25.15 -16.25 0.47
C GLU A 232 -26.55 -16.41 1.10
N THR A 233 -26.80 -15.85 2.28
CA THR A 233 -28.14 -15.67 2.82
C THR A 233 -28.91 -14.59 2.05
N GLU A 234 -30.24 -14.70 2.03
CA GLU A 234 -31.11 -13.66 1.44
C GLU A 234 -30.91 -12.30 2.12
N GLU A 235 -30.69 -12.31 3.43
CA GLU A 235 -30.43 -11.12 4.24
C GLU A 235 -29.14 -10.42 3.80
N TYR A 236 -28.05 -11.18 3.60
CA TYR A 236 -26.80 -10.66 3.08
C TYR A 236 -26.96 -10.06 1.67
N LEU A 237 -27.65 -10.75 0.77
CA LEU A 237 -27.87 -10.27 -0.59
C LEU A 237 -28.69 -8.98 -0.59
N LYS A 238 -29.71 -8.89 0.26
CA LYS A 238 -30.52 -7.68 0.46
C LYS A 238 -29.66 -6.53 1.01
N LYS A 239 -28.94 -6.76 2.12
CA LYS A 239 -28.08 -5.76 2.75
C LYS A 239 -27.01 -5.23 1.80
N LYS A 240 -26.36 -6.13 1.05
CA LYS A 240 -25.36 -5.78 0.02
C LYS A 240 -25.94 -4.89 -1.07
N LYS A 241 -27.17 -5.20 -1.52
CA LYS A 241 -27.88 -4.41 -2.53
C LYS A 241 -28.26 -3.03 -2.00
N GLU A 242 -28.85 -2.94 -0.81
CA GLU A 242 -29.23 -1.69 -0.16
C GLU A 242 -28.03 -0.75 0.00
N PHE A 243 -26.89 -1.29 0.46
CA PHE A 243 -25.67 -0.51 0.64
C PHE A 243 -25.12 0.04 -0.68
N ALA A 244 -25.17 -0.76 -1.75
CA ALA A 244 -24.76 -0.32 -3.08
C ALA A 244 -25.68 0.77 -3.64
N GLU A 245 -26.99 0.64 -3.46
CA GLU A 245 -27.99 1.64 -3.88
C GLU A 245 -27.83 2.96 -3.12
N GLU A 246 -27.57 2.90 -1.82
CA GLU A 246 -27.27 4.09 -1.01
C GLU A 246 -26.03 4.82 -1.53
N LEU A 247 -24.96 4.07 -1.84
CA LEU A 247 -23.70 4.64 -2.32
C LEU A 247 -23.86 5.27 -3.72
N ILE A 248 -24.64 4.65 -4.61
CA ILE A 248 -25.00 5.22 -5.91
C ILE A 248 -25.76 6.54 -5.71
N LYS A 249 -26.79 6.55 -4.85
CA LYS A 249 -27.59 7.73 -4.58
C LYS A 249 -26.77 8.89 -4.00
N LYS A 250 -25.82 8.60 -3.09
CA LYS A 250 -24.87 9.62 -2.60
C LYS A 250 -24.01 10.17 -3.74
N SER A 251 -23.52 9.28 -4.61
CA SER A 251 -22.67 9.63 -5.74
C SER A 251 -23.38 10.45 -6.82
N GLU A 252 -24.72 10.40 -6.91
CA GLU A 252 -25.50 11.25 -7.82
C GLU A 252 -25.40 12.75 -7.55
N LYS A 253 -24.99 13.13 -6.32
CA LYS A 253 -24.68 14.54 -5.99
C LYS A 253 -23.46 15.05 -6.75
N VAL A 254 -22.54 14.16 -7.11
CA VAL A 254 -21.29 14.46 -7.82
C VAL A 254 -21.41 14.14 -9.30
N ILE A 255 -22.09 13.04 -9.64
CA ILE A 255 -22.33 12.60 -11.02
C ILE A 255 -23.85 12.56 -11.24
N PRO A 256 -24.47 13.66 -11.71
CA PRO A 256 -25.90 13.72 -11.89
C PRO A 256 -26.44 12.57 -12.73
N ASP A 257 -27.58 12.00 -12.31
CA ASP A 257 -28.27 10.91 -12.98
C ASP A 257 -27.44 9.61 -13.13
N LEU A 258 -26.38 9.41 -12.32
CA LEU A 258 -25.51 8.22 -12.39
C LEU A 258 -26.29 6.91 -12.50
N SER A 259 -27.37 6.74 -11.72
CA SER A 259 -28.18 5.52 -11.72
C SER A 259 -28.80 5.19 -13.08
N LYS A 260 -29.13 6.21 -13.90
CA LYS A 260 -29.73 6.04 -15.24
C LYS A 260 -28.73 5.53 -16.28
N TYR A 261 -27.44 5.71 -16.02
CA TYR A 261 -26.36 5.35 -16.95
C TYR A 261 -25.67 4.02 -16.61
N ILE A 262 -26.13 3.30 -15.57
CA ILE A 262 -25.55 2.02 -15.17
C ILE A 262 -25.92 0.92 -16.17
N ILE A 263 -24.93 0.44 -16.91
CA ILE A 263 -25.08 -0.69 -17.86
C ILE A 263 -24.73 -2.02 -17.19
N VAL A 264 -23.80 -1.98 -16.24
CA VAL A 264 -23.27 -3.13 -15.50
C VAL A 264 -22.93 -2.67 -14.09
N GLN A 265 -23.33 -3.45 -13.10
CA GLN A 265 -23.00 -3.21 -11.70
C GLN A 265 -22.53 -4.52 -11.06
N ASP A 266 -21.46 -4.42 -10.28
CA ASP A 266 -21.07 -5.43 -9.31
C ASP A 266 -20.91 -4.73 -7.96
N ALA A 267 -20.98 -5.48 -6.86
CA ALA A 267 -20.81 -4.94 -5.52
C ALA A 267 -19.92 -5.88 -4.71
N ALA A 268 -19.09 -5.33 -3.84
CA ALA A 268 -18.25 -6.08 -2.92
C ALA A 268 -18.45 -5.54 -1.50
N THR A 269 -18.38 -6.46 -0.52
CA THR A 269 -18.45 -6.17 0.92
C THR A 269 -17.21 -6.74 1.61
N PRO A 270 -16.92 -6.44 2.89
CA PRO A 270 -15.85 -7.10 3.63
C PRO A 270 -15.90 -8.64 3.55
N LYS A 271 -17.09 -9.24 3.65
CA LYS A 271 -17.33 -10.68 3.41
C LYS A 271 -16.99 -11.11 1.97
N THR A 272 -17.16 -10.23 0.98
CA THR A 272 -16.71 -10.48 -0.39
C THR A 272 -15.20 -10.55 -0.46
N PHE A 273 -14.51 -9.57 0.14
CA PHE A 273 -13.05 -9.52 0.18
C PHE A 273 -12.45 -10.71 0.91
N GLU A 274 -12.96 -11.08 2.08
CA GLU A 274 -12.47 -12.25 2.83
C GLU A 274 -12.47 -13.52 1.98
N ARG A 275 -13.57 -13.84 1.29
CA ARG A 275 -13.61 -14.99 0.38
C ARG A 275 -12.59 -14.85 -0.76
N TYR A 276 -12.48 -13.65 -1.32
CA TYR A 276 -11.74 -13.43 -2.56
C TYR A 276 -10.22 -13.37 -2.33
N THR A 277 -9.78 -12.80 -1.21
CA THR A 277 -8.36 -12.56 -0.89
C THR A 277 -7.84 -13.48 0.21
N LEU A 278 -8.72 -14.24 0.88
CA LEU A 278 -8.46 -14.98 2.11
C LEU A 278 -7.93 -14.12 3.27
N MET A 279 -8.10 -12.81 3.19
CA MET A 279 -7.75 -11.93 4.28
C MET A 279 -8.84 -12.00 5.34
N PRO A 280 -8.52 -12.35 6.61
CA PRO A 280 -9.49 -12.36 7.69
C PRO A 280 -10.28 -11.07 7.73
N GLU A 281 -11.61 -11.19 7.85
CA GLU A 281 -12.53 -10.07 7.94
C GLU A 281 -12.54 -9.13 6.72
N GLY A 282 -11.87 -9.53 5.63
CA GLY A 282 -11.70 -8.70 4.44
C GLY A 282 -10.83 -7.46 4.68
N ALA A 283 -10.01 -7.45 5.74
CA ALA A 283 -9.26 -6.28 6.18
C ALA A 283 -8.27 -5.76 5.12
N ILE A 284 -8.53 -4.56 4.57
CA ILE A 284 -7.74 -3.99 3.46
C ILE A 284 -6.26 -3.71 3.80
N TYR A 285 -5.92 -3.57 5.07
CA TYR A 285 -4.56 -3.28 5.56
C TYR A 285 -3.97 -4.41 6.43
N SER A 286 -4.61 -5.59 6.42
CA SER A 286 -4.35 -6.66 7.38
C SER A 286 -4.53 -6.16 8.82
N PHE A 287 -3.48 -6.05 9.63
CA PHE A 287 -3.59 -5.54 11.00
C PHE A 287 -3.86 -4.03 11.03
N ASP A 288 -4.36 -3.58 12.19
CA ASP A 288 -4.54 -2.18 12.56
C ASP A 288 -3.26 -1.32 12.33
N GLN A 289 -3.46 -0.07 11.93
CA GLN A 289 -2.37 0.87 11.57
C GLN A 289 -1.99 1.82 12.73
N SER A 290 -2.50 1.58 13.94
CA SER A 290 -2.17 2.38 15.12
C SER A 290 -0.73 2.14 15.57
N ILE A 291 -0.17 3.15 16.24
CA ILE A 291 1.16 3.09 16.83
C ILE A 291 1.22 1.95 17.85
N GLY A 292 2.25 1.11 17.74
CA GLY A 292 2.51 0.02 18.70
C GLY A 292 1.91 -1.32 18.32
N VAL A 293 1.13 -1.42 17.24
CA VAL A 293 0.68 -2.71 16.69
C VAL A 293 1.90 -3.51 16.23
N LYS A 294 2.09 -4.69 16.81
CA LYS A 294 3.18 -5.59 16.46
C LYS A 294 2.80 -6.44 15.26
N ARG A 295 3.67 -6.48 14.25
CA ARG A 295 3.56 -7.38 13.09
C ARG A 295 4.62 -8.47 13.18
N PRO A 296 4.34 -9.69 12.69
CA PRO A 296 5.39 -10.68 12.52
C PRO A 296 6.45 -10.17 11.55
N TYR A 297 7.67 -10.60 11.81
CA TYR A 297 8.82 -10.31 10.97
C TYR A 297 8.94 -11.32 9.81
N PHE A 298 9.83 -11.07 8.85
CA PHE A 298 9.92 -11.91 7.65
C PHE A 298 10.48 -13.32 7.91
N LYS A 299 11.25 -13.53 8.98
CA LYS A 299 11.67 -14.89 9.40
C LYS A 299 10.73 -15.43 10.47
N THR A 300 10.42 -16.72 10.37
CA THR A 300 9.59 -17.45 11.34
C THR A 300 10.46 -18.36 12.23
N PRO A 301 9.90 -18.97 13.30
CA PRO A 301 10.57 -20.04 14.04
C PRO A 301 10.92 -21.27 13.18
N ILE A 302 10.23 -21.47 12.05
CA ILE A 302 10.43 -22.62 11.17
C ILE A 302 11.52 -22.25 10.17
N LYS A 303 12.65 -22.98 10.22
CA LYS A 303 13.78 -22.76 9.32
C LYS A 303 13.34 -22.94 7.86
N GLY A 304 13.63 -21.94 7.04
CA GLY A 304 13.28 -21.92 5.61
C GLY A 304 11.87 -21.39 5.30
N LEU A 305 11.06 -21.09 6.32
CA LEU A 305 9.76 -20.44 6.13
C LEU A 305 9.87 -18.94 6.38
N TYR A 306 9.63 -18.18 5.31
CA TYR A 306 9.59 -16.72 5.31
C TYR A 306 8.15 -16.19 5.21
N LEU A 307 7.93 -14.96 5.65
CA LEU A 307 6.70 -14.19 5.48
C LEU A 307 7.00 -12.94 4.64
N ALA A 308 6.09 -12.61 3.73
CA ALA A 308 6.15 -11.37 2.94
C ALA A 308 4.72 -10.95 2.55
N GLY A 309 4.35 -9.68 2.80
CA GLY A 309 3.02 -9.17 2.48
C GLY A 309 2.50 -8.17 3.52
N ALA A 310 1.20 -7.83 3.42
CA ALA A 310 0.56 -6.80 4.25
C ALA A 310 0.53 -7.15 5.75
N SER A 311 0.48 -8.45 6.05
CA SER A 311 0.52 -9.00 7.40
C SER A 311 1.93 -9.07 7.98
N THR A 312 2.95 -8.71 7.23
CA THR A 312 4.36 -8.76 7.65
C THR A 312 4.91 -7.34 7.73
N PHE A 313 5.94 -7.13 8.55
CA PHE A 313 6.69 -5.89 8.52
C PHE A 313 7.06 -5.50 7.06
N PRO A 314 6.93 -4.22 6.66
CA PRO A 314 6.56 -3.06 7.49
C PRO A 314 5.05 -2.84 7.71
N GLY A 315 4.16 -3.37 6.86
CA GLY A 315 2.72 -3.19 7.04
C GLY A 315 1.91 -3.34 5.76
N GLY A 316 0.67 -2.83 5.79
CA GLY A 316 -0.24 -2.80 4.66
C GLY A 316 -0.06 -1.56 3.79
N GLY A 317 -0.68 -1.57 2.61
CA GLY A 317 -0.44 -0.55 1.57
C GLY A 317 0.57 -1.03 0.54
N ILE A 318 0.49 -0.48 -0.67
CA ILE A 318 1.27 -0.95 -1.82
C ILE A 318 2.77 -0.83 -1.55
N GLU A 319 3.23 0.31 -1.02
CA GLU A 319 4.64 0.57 -0.72
C GLU A 319 5.17 -0.40 0.33
N ALA A 320 4.43 -0.55 1.43
CA ALA A 320 4.82 -1.39 2.54
C ALA A 320 4.90 -2.87 2.13
N VAL A 321 3.94 -3.33 1.33
CA VAL A 321 3.92 -4.69 0.81
C VAL A 321 5.07 -4.95 -0.17
N VAL A 322 5.38 -3.98 -1.04
CA VAL A 322 6.54 -4.07 -1.94
C VAL A 322 7.83 -4.10 -1.13
N ILE A 323 7.99 -3.25 -0.11
CA ILE A 323 9.14 -3.29 0.80
C ILE A 323 9.26 -4.66 1.47
N SER A 324 8.16 -5.20 2.00
CA SER A 324 8.13 -6.55 2.59
C SER A 324 8.61 -7.62 1.58
N GLY A 325 8.12 -7.53 0.34
CA GLY A 325 8.51 -8.39 -0.77
C GLY A 325 9.97 -8.23 -1.24
N MET A 326 10.64 -7.11 -0.96
CA MET A 326 12.06 -6.88 -1.25
C MET A 326 12.98 -7.37 -0.12
N ILE A 327 12.53 -7.31 1.13
CA ILE A 327 13.33 -7.72 2.28
C ILE A 327 13.58 -9.24 2.25
N CYS A 328 12.55 -10.05 1.99
CA CYS A 328 12.64 -11.50 1.92
C CYS A 328 13.72 -12.02 0.93
N PRO A 329 13.71 -11.64 -0.36
CA PRO A 329 14.70 -12.12 -1.32
C PRO A 329 16.11 -11.59 -1.01
N ASN A 330 16.24 -10.39 -0.42
CA ASN A 330 17.54 -9.88 0.02
C ASN A 330 18.13 -10.74 1.13
N ASP A 331 17.35 -11.15 2.13
CA ASP A 331 17.86 -12.06 3.16
C ASP A 331 18.28 -13.41 2.59
N ILE A 332 17.49 -13.99 1.69
CA ILE A 332 17.81 -15.25 1.00
C ILE A 332 19.13 -15.13 0.22
N CYS A 333 19.37 -13.97 -0.42
CA CYS A 333 20.56 -13.68 -1.21
C CYS A 333 21.71 -13.08 -0.38
N ASN A 334 21.66 -13.13 0.96
CA ASN A 334 22.68 -12.56 1.84
C ASN A 334 22.95 -11.04 1.62
N TRP A 335 21.91 -10.27 1.31
CA TRP A 335 21.91 -8.81 1.18
C TRP A 335 23.04 -8.25 0.31
N GLU A 336 23.28 -8.86 -0.85
CA GLU A 336 24.15 -8.30 -1.90
C GLU A 336 23.44 -7.15 -2.63
N VAL A 337 23.11 -6.08 -1.90
CA VAL A 337 22.59 -4.86 -2.54
C VAL A 337 23.78 -4.06 -3.05
N GLU A 338 23.94 -3.98 -4.38
CA GLU A 338 24.81 -2.99 -5.00
C GLU A 338 24.34 -1.62 -4.51
N ARG A 339 25.18 -0.93 -3.73
CA ARG A 339 24.87 0.44 -3.34
C ARG A 339 24.87 1.28 -4.62
N PRO A 340 23.85 2.14 -4.82
CA PRO A 340 23.76 2.99 -6.00
C PRO A 340 24.98 3.91 -6.15
#